data_AF-A0ABC9U152-F1
#
_entry.id   AF-A0ABC9U152-F1
#
_cell.length_a   1.000
_cell.length_b   1.000
_cell.length_c   1.000
_cell.angle_alpha   90.00
_cell.angle_beta   90.00
_cell.angle_gamma   90.00
#
_symmetry.space_group_name_H-M   'P 1'
#
loop_
_entity.id
_entity.type
_entity.pdbx_description
1 polymer ?
#
loop_
_entity_poly.entity_id
_entity_poly.type
_entity_poly.pdbx_seq_one_letter_code
_entity_poly.pdbx_strand_id
1 'polypeptide(L)'
;MKIKWAAIAAAIMLTSSAQTVFAGDTVYVNCDVLRCRSSEEIKDGNIVTNFYYGDKLERVGSDGEWTAVLVNGQKRYVASAYLSTAQPVKKAAAQNTSGQSGAAASGNSDSTVSGTEVGLSANYKYAEFSKINSGKAILYKSTAASRKNKTVCVNAGHGTKGGSSVKTLCHPDGTPKVTGGTTGAGATTAVAVSGGMTFADGTAESKVTLQMAKILKDRLLAEGYDVLMIRESDDVQLDNIARTVIANNNADCHIALHWDSTSSNKGCFYMSVPNNASYRAMEPVASNWQQHNKLGDSLITGLKNAGNKIFSGGSMEMDLTQTSFSTIPSIDIELGDKASSHSTETLNQLGDGLTAGINAFFGF
;
A
#
# COMPACT_ATOMS: atom_id res chain seq x y z
N MET A 1 11.36 76.61 13.06
CA MET A 1 11.40 75.54 12.03
C MET A 1 12.78 74.90 12.06
N LYS A 2 12.81 73.57 12.24
CA LYS A 2 13.92 72.61 12.01
C LYS A 2 15.06 72.41 13.05
N ILE A 3 14.85 71.33 13.82
CA ILE A 3 15.73 70.17 14.14
C ILE A 3 17.02 70.41 14.95
N LYS A 4 16.94 70.05 16.25
CA LYS A 4 18.08 69.65 17.09
C LYS A 4 18.46 68.20 16.76
N TRP A 5 19.75 67.94 16.59
CA TRP A 5 20.32 66.59 16.57
C TRP A 5 20.51 66.11 18.01
N ALA A 6 19.80 65.05 18.40
CA ALA A 6 20.07 64.29 19.62
C ALA A 6 20.53 62.90 19.19
N ALA A 7 21.78 62.57 19.52
CA ALA A 7 22.32 61.23 19.38
C ALA A 7 21.64 60.31 20.41
N ILE A 8 20.96 59.26 19.93
CA ILE A 8 20.47 58.17 20.77
C ILE A 8 21.56 57.10 20.79
N ALA A 9 22.20 56.93 21.95
CA ALA A 9 23.01 55.76 22.25
C ALA A 9 22.07 54.56 22.46
N ALA A 10 22.08 53.62 21.52
CA ALA A 10 21.41 52.33 21.69
C ALA A 10 22.29 51.43 22.57
N ALA A 11 21.93 51.31 23.85
CA ALA A 11 22.47 50.27 24.71
C ALA A 11 21.87 48.92 24.26
N ILE A 12 22.71 48.10 23.61
CA ILE A 12 22.40 46.69 23.34
C ILE A 12 22.47 45.97 24.70
N MET A 13 21.32 45.75 25.33
CA MET A 13 21.20 44.73 26.36
C MET A 13 21.28 43.36 25.68
N LEU A 14 22.47 42.73 25.74
CA LEU A 14 22.59 41.30 25.60
C LEU A 14 22.00 40.66 26.86
N THR A 15 20.69 40.42 26.86
CA THR A 15 20.10 39.45 27.77
C THR A 15 20.51 38.07 27.28
N SER A 16 21.64 37.57 27.79
CA SER A 16 21.93 36.14 27.75
C SER A 16 20.89 35.44 28.61
N SER A 17 19.76 35.07 28.01
CA SER A 17 18.85 34.09 28.58
C SER A 17 19.63 32.79 28.67
N ALA A 18 20.21 32.51 29.84
CA ALA A 18 20.68 31.18 30.17
C ALA A 18 19.47 30.25 30.04
N GLN A 19 19.39 29.54 28.91
CA GLN A 19 18.41 28.49 28.74
C GLN A 19 18.79 27.38 29.71
N THR A 20 17.94 27.21 30.72
CA THR A 20 17.98 26.09 31.65
C THR A 20 18.02 24.81 30.83
N VAL A 21 19.17 24.13 30.86
CA VAL A 21 19.36 22.83 30.23
C VAL A 21 18.53 21.84 31.05
N PHE A 22 17.31 21.56 30.59
CA PHE A 22 16.58 20.40 31.08
C PHE A 22 17.33 19.16 30.59
N ALA A 23 17.71 18.29 31.53
CA ALA A 23 18.38 17.05 31.23
C ALA A 23 17.55 16.26 30.22
N GLY A 24 17.97 16.28 28.95
CA GLY A 24 17.23 15.64 27.88
C GLY A 24 17.42 14.13 27.94
N ASP A 25 16.32 13.38 27.85
CA ASP A 25 16.40 11.94 27.69
C ASP A 25 16.64 11.58 26.22
N THR A 26 17.16 10.38 26.00
CA THR A 26 17.48 9.91 24.66
C THR A 26 16.26 9.27 24.03
N VAL A 27 15.97 9.66 22.79
CA VAL A 27 15.02 9.00 21.90
C VAL A 27 15.70 8.66 20.57
N TYR A 28 15.14 7.70 19.85
CA TYR A 28 15.65 7.20 18.59
C TYR A 28 14.61 7.36 17.50
N VAL A 29 15.03 7.77 16.32
CA VAL A 29 14.15 7.81 15.15
C VAL A 29 13.76 6.39 14.74
N ASN A 30 12.46 6.14 14.60
CA ASN A 30 11.88 4.83 14.26
C ASN A 30 11.19 4.83 12.89
N CYS A 31 11.53 5.79 12.02
CA CYS A 31 11.15 5.83 10.62
C CYS A 31 12.38 6.12 9.76
N ASP A 32 12.28 5.92 8.44
CA ASP A 32 13.42 6.12 7.54
C ASP A 32 13.90 7.57 7.51
N VAL A 33 12.98 8.54 7.51
CA VAL A 33 13.27 9.97 7.54
C VAL A 33 12.29 10.72 8.45
N LEU A 34 12.83 11.42 9.44
CA LEU A 34 12.11 12.30 10.35
C LEU A 34 12.49 13.76 10.09
N ARG A 35 11.53 14.55 9.60
CA ARG A 35 11.72 15.98 9.33
C ARG A 35 11.80 16.75 10.65
N CYS A 36 12.91 17.47 10.83
CA CYS A 36 13.13 18.37 11.94
C CYS A 36 12.81 19.81 11.53
N ARG A 37 11.99 20.49 12.33
CA ARG A 37 11.37 21.78 11.99
C ARG A 37 11.74 22.88 12.97
N SER A 38 11.61 24.12 12.52
CA SER A 38 11.84 25.31 13.34
C SER A 38 10.65 25.70 14.22
N SER A 39 9.44 25.16 13.96
CA SER A 39 8.22 25.30 14.78
C SER A 39 7.39 24.02 14.80
N GLU A 40 6.42 23.93 15.72
CA GLU A 40 5.44 22.82 15.89
C GLU A 40 4.33 22.83 14.80
N GLU A 41 4.60 23.41 13.63
CA GLU A 41 3.64 23.52 12.53
C GLU A 41 4.13 22.73 11.30
N ILE A 42 3.21 22.24 10.48
CA ILE A 42 3.56 21.60 9.20
C ILE A 42 3.48 22.65 8.09
N LYS A 43 4.62 23.27 7.77
CA LYS A 43 4.79 24.23 6.67
C LYS A 43 6.02 23.86 5.84
N ASP A 44 5.98 24.03 4.52
CA ASP A 44 7.11 23.63 3.67
C ASP A 44 8.38 24.46 3.93
N GLY A 45 8.22 25.71 4.39
CA GLY A 45 9.33 26.63 4.67
C GLY A 45 9.97 26.49 6.06
N ASN A 46 9.54 25.56 6.91
CA ASN A 46 10.04 25.45 8.29
C ASN A 46 10.88 24.19 8.56
N ILE A 47 11.21 23.40 7.54
CA ILE A 47 12.10 22.23 7.66
C ILE A 47 13.54 22.72 7.76
N VAL A 48 14.25 22.30 8.80
CA VAL A 48 15.62 22.72 9.11
C VAL A 48 16.62 21.64 8.72
N THR A 49 16.30 20.38 9.01
CA THR A 49 17.13 19.21 8.67
C THR A 49 16.27 17.94 8.70
N ASN A 50 16.87 16.81 8.34
CA ASN A 50 16.28 15.48 8.48
C ASN A 50 17.13 14.65 9.45
N PHE A 51 16.45 13.76 10.18
CA PHE A 51 17.05 12.65 10.90
C PHE A 51 16.60 11.34 10.26
N TYR A 52 17.36 10.27 10.48
CA TYR A 52 17.16 8.97 9.85
C TYR A 52 16.97 7.87 10.87
N TYR A 53 16.43 6.74 10.44
CA TYR A 53 16.20 5.58 11.31
C TYR A 53 17.41 5.26 12.19
N GLY A 54 17.16 5.17 13.49
CA GLY A 54 18.16 4.91 14.52
C GLY A 54 18.98 6.12 14.98
N ASP A 55 18.81 7.30 14.37
CA ASP A 55 19.43 8.53 14.85
C ASP A 55 19.03 8.79 16.29
N LYS A 56 20.04 9.06 17.11
CA LYS A 56 19.89 9.37 18.52
C LYS A 56 19.62 10.86 18.67
N LEU A 57 18.47 11.21 19.23
CA LEU A 57 18.09 12.59 19.50
C LEU A 57 18.04 12.85 21.00
N GLU A 58 18.48 14.04 21.40
CA GLU A 58 18.29 14.54 22.76
C GLU A 58 16.94 15.25 22.83
N ARG A 59 15.96 14.60 23.48
CA ARG A 59 14.63 15.15 23.70
C ARG A 59 14.65 16.08 24.91
N VAL A 60 14.19 17.32 24.72
CA VAL A 60 14.11 18.35 25.78
C VAL A 60 12.67 18.73 26.14
N GLY A 61 11.68 18.10 25.51
CA GLY A 61 10.27 18.24 25.85
C GLY A 61 9.35 17.53 24.86
N SER A 62 8.10 17.32 25.22
CA SER A 62 7.07 16.76 24.36
C SER A 62 5.70 17.29 24.79
N ASP A 63 4.83 17.62 23.84
CA ASP A 63 3.43 17.98 24.09
C ASP A 63 2.45 16.83 23.77
N GLY A 64 2.97 15.75 23.18
CA GLY A 64 2.21 14.56 22.75
C GLY A 64 2.31 14.36 21.24
N GLU A 65 2.11 15.42 20.45
CA GLU A 65 2.19 15.37 18.98
C GLU A 65 3.60 15.71 18.48
N TRP A 66 4.22 16.70 19.11
CA TRP A 66 5.57 17.16 18.84
C TRP A 66 6.52 16.85 19.98
N THR A 67 7.71 16.44 19.60
CA THR A 67 8.85 16.31 20.48
C THR A 67 9.84 17.42 20.16
N ALA A 68 10.21 18.18 21.19
CA ALA A 68 11.28 19.17 21.13
C ALA A 68 12.64 18.49 21.31
N VAL A 69 13.56 18.72 20.39
CA VAL A 69 14.93 18.16 20.40
C VAL A 69 15.97 19.27 20.30
N LEU A 70 17.19 19.02 20.82
CA LEU A 70 18.33 19.91 20.64
C LEU A 70 19.10 19.59 19.35
N VAL A 71 19.25 20.58 18.48
CA VAL A 71 20.03 20.48 17.23
C VAL A 71 20.95 21.68 17.15
N ASN A 72 22.27 21.46 17.18
CA ASN A 72 23.28 22.52 17.20
C ASN A 72 23.03 23.57 18.31
N GLY A 73 22.60 23.12 19.50
CA GLY A 73 22.29 23.99 20.64
C GLY A 73 20.97 24.77 20.54
N GLN A 74 20.17 24.54 19.49
CA GLN A 74 18.85 25.18 19.32
C GLN A 74 17.72 24.17 19.49
N LYS A 75 16.63 24.60 20.15
CA LYS A 75 15.38 23.82 20.25
C LYS A 75 14.71 23.73 18.87
N ARG A 76 14.44 22.50 18.42
CA ARG A 76 13.75 22.16 17.17
C ARG A 76 12.66 21.12 17.41
N TYR A 77 11.83 20.87 16.41
CA TYR A 77 10.61 20.08 16.56
C TYR A 77 10.54 18.92 15.58
N VAL A 78 10.22 17.73 16.08
CA VAL A 78 9.99 16.51 15.29
C VAL A 78 8.68 15.86 15.75
N ALA A 79 7.99 15.13 14.86
CA ALA A 79 6.75 14.46 15.24
C ALA A 79 7.03 13.26 16.16
N SER A 80 6.35 13.24 17.32
CA SER A 80 6.56 12.24 18.39
C SER A 80 6.28 10.81 17.94
N ALA A 81 5.34 10.64 17.00
CA ALA A 81 4.93 9.33 16.47
C ALA A 81 6.07 8.53 15.81
N TYR A 82 7.18 9.20 15.46
CA TYR A 82 8.33 8.59 14.80
C TYR A 82 9.54 8.41 15.73
N LEU A 83 9.33 8.50 17.03
CA LEU A 83 10.37 8.33 18.03
C LEU A 83 10.11 7.10 18.89
N SER A 84 11.18 6.43 19.28
CA SER A 84 11.21 5.31 20.21
C SER A 84 12.15 5.63 21.37
N THR A 85 11.79 5.25 22.59
CA THR A 85 12.71 5.27 23.74
C THR A 85 13.66 4.06 23.74
N ALA A 86 13.33 3.00 23.00
CA ALA A 86 14.18 1.85 22.78
C ALA A 86 15.10 2.08 21.59
N GLN A 87 16.39 1.81 21.76
CA GLN A 87 17.36 1.85 20.66
C GLN A 87 17.00 0.78 19.63
N PRO A 88 16.74 1.15 18.36
CA PRO A 88 16.43 0.17 17.33
C PRO A 88 17.61 -0.76 17.10
N VAL A 89 17.32 -2.06 16.99
CA VAL A 89 18.34 -3.11 16.85
C VAL A 89 18.94 -3.04 15.45
N LYS A 90 20.26 -2.86 15.36
CA LYS A 90 20.98 -2.86 14.06
C LYS A 90 20.73 -4.17 13.31
N LYS A 91 20.40 -4.06 12.01
CA LYS A 91 20.30 -5.15 11.03
C LYS A 91 21.59 -6.00 11.08
N ALA A 92 21.50 -7.29 11.39
CA ALA A 92 22.65 -8.19 11.40
C ALA A 92 23.14 -8.45 9.97
N ALA A 93 24.43 -8.22 9.71
CA ALA A 93 25.10 -8.57 8.46
C ALA A 93 25.69 -10.00 8.57
N ALA A 94 25.40 -10.89 7.62
CA ALA A 94 26.03 -12.20 7.55
C ALA A 94 27.43 -12.09 6.89
N GLN A 95 28.47 -12.57 7.60
CA GLN A 95 29.89 -12.59 7.23
C GLN A 95 30.26 -13.83 6.40
N ASN A 96 31.19 -13.70 5.44
CA ASN A 96 32.19 -14.75 5.17
C ASN A 96 33.57 -14.13 4.91
N THR A 97 34.58 -14.77 5.50
CA THR A 97 35.88 -14.24 5.93
C THR A 97 37.02 -14.50 4.95
N SER A 98 37.60 -13.42 4.41
CA SER A 98 39.02 -13.06 4.62
C SER A 98 39.24 -11.66 4.03
N GLY A 99 39.51 -10.68 4.92
CA GLY A 99 39.70 -9.28 4.54
C GLY A 99 38.41 -8.46 4.37
N GLN A 100 37.62 -8.37 5.45
CA GLN A 100 36.59 -7.37 5.76
C GLN A 100 35.60 -6.93 4.64
N SER A 101 34.48 -7.67 4.61
CA SER A 101 33.10 -7.24 4.32
C SER A 101 32.83 -6.37 3.08
N GLY A 102 32.34 -6.98 2.00
CA GLY A 102 31.79 -6.24 0.87
C GLY A 102 30.94 -7.10 -0.06
N ALA A 103 29.61 -7.04 0.06
CA ALA A 103 28.65 -7.32 -1.02
C ALA A 103 27.23 -6.79 -0.69
N ALA A 104 26.77 -5.87 -1.53
CA ALA A 104 25.39 -5.51 -1.94
C ALA A 104 24.35 -5.11 -0.85
N ALA A 105 23.96 -3.83 -0.73
CA ALA A 105 22.93 -3.08 -1.51
C ALA A 105 21.50 -3.58 -1.22
N SER A 106 20.52 -2.79 -0.75
CA SER A 106 19.82 -1.64 -1.37
C SER A 106 18.75 -1.21 -0.33
N GLY A 107 18.41 0.05 -0.04
CA GLY A 107 18.07 1.16 -0.91
C GLY A 107 16.55 1.38 -0.87
N ASN A 108 16.07 2.40 -0.15
CA ASN A 108 14.74 3.01 -0.35
C ASN A 108 14.84 4.46 0.18
N SER A 109 15.42 5.42 -0.53
CA SER A 109 14.89 6.08 -1.74
C SER A 109 13.48 6.64 -1.53
N ASP A 110 13.32 7.66 -0.66
CA ASP A 110 12.23 8.64 -0.84
C ASP A 110 12.59 9.54 -2.04
N SER A 111 12.54 8.95 -3.22
CA SER A 111 12.24 9.71 -4.43
C SER A 111 10.74 9.97 -4.39
N THR A 112 10.35 11.23 -4.25
CA THR A 112 8.97 11.67 -4.48
C THR A 112 8.59 11.35 -5.93
N VAL A 113 8.14 10.12 -6.19
CA VAL A 113 7.54 9.75 -7.48
C VAL A 113 6.15 10.37 -7.48
N SER A 114 6.02 11.51 -8.15
CA SER A 114 4.74 12.13 -8.43
C SER A 114 3.89 11.15 -9.26
N GLY A 115 2.88 10.55 -8.62
CA GLY A 115 1.93 9.68 -9.28
C GLY A 115 0.94 10.49 -10.12
N THR A 116 0.48 9.91 -11.24
CA THR A 116 -0.54 10.53 -12.10
C THR A 116 -1.91 9.96 -11.76
N GLU A 117 -2.91 10.81 -11.52
CA GLU A 117 -4.27 10.33 -11.29
C GLU A 117 -4.89 9.73 -12.57
N VAL A 118 -5.57 8.60 -12.44
CA VAL A 118 -6.23 7.88 -13.52
C VAL A 118 -7.68 7.62 -13.12
N GLY A 119 -8.61 8.37 -13.73
CA GLY A 119 -10.05 8.18 -13.55
C GLY A 119 -10.65 7.17 -14.53
N LEU A 120 -11.89 6.75 -14.28
CA LEU A 120 -12.65 5.97 -15.23
C LEU A 120 -13.06 6.85 -16.41
N SER A 121 -12.65 6.49 -17.62
CA SER A 121 -13.07 7.18 -18.83
C SER A 121 -14.29 6.50 -19.45
N ALA A 122 -15.25 7.30 -19.93
CA ALA A 122 -16.49 6.79 -20.52
C ALA A 122 -16.29 5.99 -21.82
N ASN A 123 -15.14 6.13 -22.48
CA ASN A 123 -14.78 5.36 -23.68
C ASN A 123 -14.15 4.00 -23.37
N TYR A 124 -13.84 3.71 -22.10
CA TYR A 124 -13.30 2.40 -21.74
C TYR A 124 -14.41 1.35 -21.85
N LYS A 125 -14.06 0.20 -22.44
CA LYS A 125 -14.97 -0.94 -22.54
C LYS A 125 -15.48 -1.32 -21.15
N TYR A 126 -16.80 -1.42 -21.02
CA TYR A 126 -17.54 -1.72 -19.80
C TYR A 126 -17.64 -0.60 -18.75
N ALA A 127 -17.15 0.62 -19.05
CA ALA A 127 -17.27 1.75 -18.13
C ALA A 127 -18.73 2.08 -17.78
N GLU A 128 -19.65 1.86 -18.71
CA GLU A 128 -21.10 2.11 -18.57
C GLU A 128 -21.78 1.28 -17.49
N PHE A 129 -21.16 0.18 -17.05
CA PHE A 129 -21.73 -0.70 -16.03
C PHE A 129 -21.39 -0.25 -14.60
N SER A 130 -20.44 0.66 -14.43
CA SER A 130 -20.08 1.22 -13.13
C SER A 130 -21.12 2.23 -12.64
N LYS A 131 -21.37 2.22 -11.33
CA LYS A 131 -22.31 3.11 -10.62
C LYS A 131 -21.64 4.00 -9.58
N ILE A 132 -20.42 3.67 -9.14
CA ILE A 132 -19.59 4.50 -8.25
C ILE A 132 -18.22 4.64 -8.92
N ASN A 133 -17.93 5.82 -9.46
CA ASN A 133 -16.72 6.05 -10.26
C ASN A 133 -16.20 7.50 -10.23
N SER A 134 -16.55 8.26 -9.19
CA SER A 134 -16.10 9.65 -9.05
C SER A 134 -14.64 9.76 -8.61
N GLY A 135 -14.08 8.70 -8.03
CA GLY A 135 -12.68 8.67 -7.61
C GLY A 135 -11.70 8.29 -8.73
N LYS A 136 -10.43 8.14 -8.33
CA LYS A 136 -9.31 7.93 -9.25
C LYS A 136 -8.28 6.97 -8.65
N ALA A 137 -7.70 6.14 -9.50
CA ALA A 137 -6.47 5.41 -9.21
C ALA A 137 -5.25 6.33 -9.36
N ILE A 138 -4.08 5.91 -8.89
CA ILE A 138 -2.82 6.64 -9.05
C ILE A 138 -1.80 5.74 -9.76
N LEU A 139 -1.29 6.19 -10.90
CA LEU A 139 -0.22 5.54 -11.65
C LEU A 139 1.14 6.09 -11.21
N TYR A 140 1.97 5.23 -10.63
CA TYR A 140 3.35 5.49 -10.27
C TYR A 140 4.28 4.90 -11.31
N LYS A 141 5.24 5.69 -11.78
CA LYS A 141 6.29 5.23 -12.70
C LYS A 141 7.54 4.86 -11.91
N SER A 142 8.08 3.66 -12.13
CA SER A 142 9.33 3.28 -11.45
C SER A 142 10.50 4.13 -11.93
N THR A 143 11.32 4.56 -10.97
CA THR A 143 12.59 5.26 -11.18
C THR A 143 13.79 4.30 -11.12
N ALA A 144 13.56 2.99 -10.96
CA ALA A 144 14.63 2.01 -10.94
C ALA A 144 15.39 2.00 -12.26
N ALA A 145 16.71 1.79 -12.18
CA ALA A 145 17.59 1.77 -13.36
C ALA A 145 17.19 0.66 -14.35
N SER A 146 16.82 -0.52 -13.82
CA SER A 146 16.36 -1.66 -14.60
C SER A 146 14.83 -1.68 -14.68
N ARG A 147 14.27 -0.87 -15.59
CA ARG A 147 12.82 -0.89 -15.82
C ARG A 147 12.37 -2.19 -16.46
N LYS A 148 11.31 -2.79 -15.92
CA LYS A 148 10.65 -3.99 -16.47
C LYS A 148 9.63 -3.66 -17.57
N ASN A 149 9.25 -2.38 -17.69
CA ASN A 149 8.25 -1.87 -18.65
C ASN A 149 6.94 -2.66 -18.60
N LYS A 150 6.56 -3.04 -17.37
CA LYS A 150 5.30 -3.69 -17.02
C LYS A 150 4.63 -2.88 -15.93
N THR A 151 3.32 -2.74 -16.03
CA THR A 151 2.52 -2.04 -15.03
C THR A 151 1.67 -3.05 -14.26
N VAL A 152 1.80 -3.08 -12.95
CA VAL A 152 1.00 -3.93 -12.07
C VAL A 152 -0.09 -3.10 -11.41
N CYS A 153 -1.35 -3.48 -11.58
CA CYS A 153 -2.45 -2.87 -10.85
C CYS A 153 -2.60 -3.53 -9.48
N VAL A 154 -2.36 -2.77 -8.41
CA VAL A 154 -2.52 -3.20 -7.02
C VAL A 154 -3.83 -2.63 -6.48
N ASN A 155 -4.76 -3.52 -6.15
CA ASN A 155 -6.09 -3.18 -5.67
C ASN A 155 -6.26 -3.60 -4.21
N ALA A 156 -6.19 -2.63 -3.29
CA ALA A 156 -6.61 -2.87 -1.91
C ALA A 156 -8.13 -3.07 -1.86
N GLY A 157 -8.56 -4.29 -1.51
CA GLY A 157 -9.97 -4.64 -1.34
C GLY A 157 -10.73 -3.64 -0.46
N HIS A 158 -12.04 -3.53 -0.71
CA HIS A 158 -12.96 -2.64 0.05
C HIS A 158 -12.62 -1.15 -0.08
N GLY A 159 -13.01 -0.34 0.91
CA GLY A 159 -12.67 1.08 0.97
C GLY A 159 -13.44 1.95 -0.03
N THR A 160 -14.76 1.74 -0.12
CA THR A 160 -15.68 2.59 -0.89
C THR A 160 -16.94 2.83 -0.09
N LYS A 161 -17.07 4.05 0.44
CA LYS A 161 -18.21 4.41 1.29
C LYS A 161 -19.50 4.31 0.48
N GLY A 162 -20.51 3.66 1.05
CA GLY A 162 -21.80 3.41 0.38
C GLY A 162 -21.79 2.28 -0.64
N GLY A 163 -20.65 1.62 -0.87
CA GLY A 163 -20.53 0.52 -1.84
C GLY A 163 -21.51 -0.64 -1.60
N SER A 164 -21.79 -0.97 -0.33
CA SER A 164 -22.74 -2.03 0.03
C SER A 164 -24.20 -1.70 -0.29
N SER A 165 -24.52 -0.41 -0.47
CA SER A 165 -25.89 0.08 -0.75
C SER A 165 -26.19 0.18 -2.25
N VAL A 166 -25.20 -0.08 -3.11
CA VAL A 166 -25.33 -0.01 -4.57
C VAL A 166 -25.16 -1.42 -5.14
N LYS A 167 -25.93 -1.75 -6.17
CA LYS A 167 -25.84 -3.03 -6.89
C LYS A 167 -25.34 -2.83 -8.32
N THR A 168 -24.32 -3.56 -8.74
CA THR A 168 -23.81 -3.61 -10.12
C THR A 168 -24.07 -4.99 -10.72
N LEU A 169 -23.95 -5.12 -12.05
CA LEU A 169 -24.08 -6.43 -12.69
C LEU A 169 -22.94 -7.37 -12.26
N CYS A 170 -23.26 -8.66 -12.16
CA CYS A 170 -22.26 -9.70 -11.96
C CYS A 170 -21.40 -9.86 -13.21
N HIS A 171 -22.05 -9.97 -14.37
CA HIS A 171 -21.43 -10.23 -15.67
C HIS A 171 -21.82 -9.14 -16.68
N PRO A 172 -20.96 -8.83 -17.67
CA PRO A 172 -21.25 -7.82 -18.69
C PRO A 172 -22.41 -8.21 -19.63
N ASP A 173 -22.67 -9.50 -19.84
CA ASP A 173 -23.77 -9.99 -20.68
C ASP A 173 -25.09 -10.21 -19.91
N GLY A 174 -25.10 -9.90 -18.60
CA GLY A 174 -26.25 -10.04 -17.73
C GLY A 174 -26.57 -11.48 -17.29
N THR A 175 -25.74 -12.47 -17.63
CA THR A 175 -25.92 -13.85 -17.17
C THR A 175 -25.75 -13.96 -15.64
N PRO A 176 -26.40 -14.95 -15.00
CA PRO A 176 -26.29 -15.15 -13.56
C PRO A 176 -24.96 -15.78 -13.17
N LYS A 177 -24.55 -15.55 -11.91
CA LYS A 177 -23.37 -16.21 -11.33
C LYS A 177 -23.49 -17.73 -11.32
N VAL A 178 -22.39 -18.42 -11.54
CA VAL A 178 -22.30 -19.89 -11.51
C VAL A 178 -21.82 -20.45 -10.16
N THR A 179 -21.17 -19.63 -9.33
CA THR A 179 -20.81 -19.96 -7.94
C THR A 179 -21.23 -18.83 -6.97
N GLY A 180 -20.94 -19.00 -5.68
CA GLY A 180 -21.18 -17.99 -4.65
C GLY A 180 -20.13 -16.86 -4.61
N GLY A 181 -19.99 -16.24 -3.44
CA GLY A 181 -19.13 -15.09 -3.17
C GLY A 181 -19.88 -14.08 -2.29
N THR A 182 -19.75 -12.79 -2.58
CA THR A 182 -20.57 -11.75 -1.91
C THR A 182 -22.07 -11.86 -2.21
N THR A 183 -22.44 -12.60 -3.26
CA THR A 183 -23.82 -13.00 -3.55
C THR A 183 -23.84 -14.45 -4.02
N GLY A 184 -25.00 -15.11 -3.91
CA GLY A 184 -25.13 -16.52 -4.26
C GLY A 184 -25.15 -16.78 -5.77
N ALA A 185 -24.92 -18.05 -6.15
CA ALA A 185 -25.15 -18.51 -7.50
C ALA A 185 -26.59 -18.21 -7.95
N GLY A 186 -26.79 -17.89 -9.23
CA GLY A 186 -28.08 -17.45 -9.77
C GLY A 186 -28.32 -15.94 -9.73
N ALA A 187 -27.52 -15.18 -8.98
CA ALA A 187 -27.66 -13.72 -8.93
C ALA A 187 -27.06 -13.05 -10.18
N THR A 188 -27.79 -12.08 -10.75
CA THR A 188 -27.32 -11.24 -11.87
C THR A 188 -26.73 -9.91 -11.41
N THR A 189 -26.89 -9.56 -10.12
CA THR A 189 -26.30 -8.36 -9.51
C THR A 189 -25.64 -8.67 -8.17
N ALA A 190 -24.55 -7.96 -7.87
CA ALA A 190 -23.81 -8.02 -6.60
C ALA A 190 -23.71 -6.63 -5.99
N VAL A 191 -23.37 -6.54 -4.69
CA VAL A 191 -23.03 -5.22 -4.10
C VAL A 191 -21.81 -4.65 -4.82
N ALA A 192 -21.80 -3.33 -5.01
CA ALA A 192 -20.77 -2.66 -5.80
C ALA A 192 -19.38 -2.82 -5.16
N VAL A 193 -19.30 -2.71 -3.83
CA VAL A 193 -18.13 -3.01 -2.99
C VAL A 193 -18.59 -3.46 -1.60
N SER A 194 -18.12 -4.60 -1.10
CA SER A 194 -18.37 -5.04 0.28
C SER A 194 -17.51 -4.27 1.30
N GLY A 195 -17.96 -4.19 2.56
CA GLY A 195 -17.18 -3.63 3.66
C GLY A 195 -16.00 -4.49 4.13
N GLY A 196 -15.99 -5.77 3.76
CA GLY A 196 -14.99 -6.74 4.20
C GLY A 196 -15.29 -7.29 5.60
N MET A 197 -14.40 -8.15 6.08
CA MET A 197 -14.46 -8.71 7.43
C MET A 197 -13.77 -7.81 8.47
N THR A 198 -13.85 -8.23 9.73
CA THR A 198 -13.12 -7.61 10.84
C THR A 198 -12.23 -8.66 11.50
N PHE A 199 -10.93 -8.35 11.62
CA PHE A 199 -9.93 -9.17 12.30
C PHE A 199 -10.28 -9.38 13.78
N ALA A 200 -9.64 -10.38 14.40
CA ALA A 200 -9.91 -10.73 15.80
C ALA A 200 -9.61 -9.59 16.79
N ASP A 201 -8.69 -8.69 16.46
CA ASP A 201 -8.32 -7.50 17.25
C ASP A 201 -9.24 -6.28 17.01
N GLY A 202 -10.25 -6.42 16.15
CA GLY A 202 -11.15 -5.33 15.77
C GLY A 202 -10.70 -4.51 14.56
N THR A 203 -9.53 -4.79 13.99
CA THR A 203 -9.04 -4.10 12.79
C THR A 203 -9.92 -4.46 11.59
N ALA A 204 -10.36 -3.46 10.83
CA ALA A 204 -11.12 -3.69 9.61
C ALA A 204 -10.20 -4.25 8.50
N GLU A 205 -10.68 -5.23 7.73
CA GLU A 205 -9.94 -5.81 6.59
C GLU A 205 -9.41 -4.72 5.64
N SER A 206 -10.25 -3.73 5.34
CA SER A 206 -9.91 -2.60 4.47
C SER A 206 -8.68 -1.79 4.90
N LYS A 207 -8.30 -1.83 6.18
CA LYS A 207 -7.09 -1.19 6.69
C LYS A 207 -5.85 -2.03 6.38
N VAL A 208 -5.96 -3.34 6.59
CA VAL A 208 -4.87 -4.29 6.34
C VAL A 208 -4.60 -4.44 4.84
N THR A 209 -5.65 -4.50 4.01
CA THR A 209 -5.50 -4.55 2.55
C THR A 209 -4.82 -3.29 2.00
N LEU A 210 -5.12 -2.11 2.57
CA LEU A 210 -4.45 -0.86 2.18
C LEU A 210 -2.97 -0.86 2.59
N GLN A 211 -2.65 -1.33 3.79
CA GLN A 211 -1.27 -1.43 4.25
C GLN A 211 -0.47 -2.41 3.37
N MET A 212 -1.02 -3.58 3.07
CA MET A 212 -0.40 -4.56 2.18
C MET A 212 -0.21 -4.00 0.77
N ALA A 213 -1.19 -3.28 0.23
CA ALA A 213 -1.08 -2.65 -1.09
C ALA A 213 0.09 -1.65 -1.15
N LYS A 214 0.30 -0.84 -0.10
CA LYS A 214 1.42 0.09 -0.01
C LYS A 214 2.77 -0.63 0.05
N ILE A 215 2.88 -1.69 0.84
CA ILE A 215 4.08 -2.53 0.89
C ILE A 215 4.38 -3.14 -0.49
N LEU A 216 3.37 -3.69 -1.16
CA LEU A 216 3.54 -4.29 -2.48
C LEU A 216 3.92 -3.24 -3.54
N LYS A 217 3.33 -2.04 -3.50
CA LYS A 217 3.71 -0.92 -4.37
C LYS A 217 5.20 -0.63 -4.28
N ASP A 218 5.70 -0.42 -3.07
CA ASP A 218 7.10 0.01 -2.88
C ASP A 218 8.07 -1.07 -3.38
N ARG A 219 7.77 -2.35 -3.11
CA ARG A 219 8.53 -3.50 -3.62
C ARG A 219 8.53 -3.56 -5.14
N LEU A 220 7.36 -3.40 -5.76
CA LEU A 220 7.23 -3.46 -7.23
C LEU A 220 7.92 -2.28 -7.93
N LEU A 221 7.83 -1.07 -7.37
CA LEU A 221 8.55 0.09 -7.89
C LEU A 221 10.07 -0.12 -7.79
N ALA A 222 10.57 -0.68 -6.68
CA ALA A 222 11.98 -1.02 -6.50
C ALA A 222 12.47 -2.10 -7.48
N GLU A 223 11.61 -3.09 -7.79
CA GLU A 223 11.87 -4.12 -8.80
C GLU A 223 11.83 -3.59 -10.25
N GLY A 224 11.35 -2.37 -10.50
CA GLY A 224 11.31 -1.78 -11.83
C GLY A 224 9.96 -1.88 -12.56
N TYR A 225 8.89 -2.27 -11.87
CA TYR A 225 7.52 -2.19 -12.39
C TYR A 225 6.94 -0.79 -12.21
N ASP A 226 6.14 -0.34 -13.17
CA ASP A 226 5.19 0.73 -12.88
C ASP A 226 4.04 0.15 -12.03
N VAL A 227 3.41 0.96 -11.19
CA VAL A 227 2.33 0.50 -10.29
C VAL A 227 1.10 1.38 -10.43
N LEU A 228 -0.02 0.78 -10.80
CA LEU A 228 -1.33 1.41 -10.75
C LEU A 228 -2.00 1.07 -9.42
N MET A 229 -1.99 2.01 -8.49
CA MET A 229 -2.68 1.87 -7.20
C MET A 229 -4.14 2.24 -7.37
N ILE A 230 -5.05 1.30 -7.13
CA ILE A 230 -6.48 1.64 -7.14
C ILE A 230 -6.82 2.61 -6.00
N ARG A 231 -6.28 2.39 -4.79
CA ARG A 231 -6.66 3.15 -3.59
C ARG A 231 -5.42 3.50 -2.74
N GLU A 232 -5.34 4.75 -2.30
CA GLU A 232 -4.26 5.29 -1.43
C GLU A 232 -4.77 5.76 -0.04
N SER A 233 -6.10 5.85 0.14
CA SER A 233 -6.79 6.32 1.34
C SER A 233 -7.95 5.39 1.72
N ASP A 234 -8.73 5.72 2.75
CA ASP A 234 -9.84 4.87 3.23
C ASP A 234 -11.03 4.77 2.26
N ASP A 235 -11.25 5.81 1.46
CA ASP A 235 -12.41 5.89 0.57
C ASP A 235 -11.96 6.35 -0.82
N VAL A 236 -12.05 5.43 -1.77
CA VAL A 236 -11.64 5.67 -3.17
C VAL A 236 -12.80 6.05 -4.07
N GLN A 237 -14.06 5.84 -3.68
CA GLN A 237 -15.21 6.11 -4.55
C GLN A 237 -15.10 5.47 -5.96
N LEU A 238 -14.66 4.21 -6.01
CA LEU A 238 -14.62 3.34 -7.19
C LEU A 238 -15.24 1.98 -6.85
N ASP A 239 -16.27 1.57 -7.59
CA ASP A 239 -16.82 0.22 -7.50
C ASP A 239 -15.93 -0.84 -8.19
N ASN A 240 -16.22 -2.12 -7.95
CA ASN A 240 -15.44 -3.22 -8.50
C ASN A 240 -15.34 -3.21 -10.04
N ILE A 241 -16.36 -2.71 -10.75
CA ILE A 241 -16.31 -2.58 -12.21
C ILE A 241 -15.37 -1.44 -12.58
N ALA A 242 -15.50 -0.26 -11.97
CA ALA A 242 -14.60 0.87 -12.22
C ALA A 242 -13.13 0.51 -11.97
N ARG A 243 -12.85 -0.20 -10.88
CA ARG A 243 -11.49 -0.68 -10.53
C ARG A 243 -10.93 -1.58 -11.62
N THR A 244 -11.72 -2.56 -12.06
CA THR A 244 -11.34 -3.52 -13.10
C THR A 244 -11.13 -2.83 -14.44
N VAL A 245 -12.04 -1.93 -14.83
CA VAL A 245 -11.98 -1.23 -16.11
C VAL A 245 -10.81 -0.24 -16.15
N ILE A 246 -10.52 0.46 -15.05
CA ILE A 246 -9.30 1.28 -14.93
C ILE A 246 -8.06 0.40 -15.11
N ALA A 247 -8.00 -0.76 -14.46
CA ALA A 247 -6.88 -1.69 -14.59
C ALA A 247 -6.71 -2.21 -16.02
N ASN A 248 -7.80 -2.65 -16.67
CA ASN A 248 -7.81 -3.15 -18.05
C ASN A 248 -7.13 -2.20 -19.06
N ASN A 249 -7.21 -0.89 -18.82
CA ASN A 249 -6.72 0.14 -19.74
C ASN A 249 -5.33 0.69 -19.35
N ASN A 250 -4.80 0.34 -18.18
CA ASN A 250 -3.61 1.00 -17.62
C ASN A 250 -2.59 0.03 -17.02
N ALA A 251 -2.86 -1.28 -17.02
CA ALA A 251 -1.99 -2.29 -16.42
C ALA A 251 -1.85 -3.57 -17.27
N ASP A 252 -0.77 -4.30 -17.05
CA ASP A 252 -0.50 -5.61 -17.64
C ASP A 252 -1.08 -6.76 -16.79
N CYS A 253 -1.34 -6.53 -15.51
CA CYS A 253 -2.10 -7.44 -14.64
C CYS A 253 -2.81 -6.69 -13.50
N HIS A 254 -3.81 -7.32 -12.89
CA HIS A 254 -4.63 -6.78 -11.80
C HIS A 254 -4.70 -7.75 -10.61
N ILE A 255 -4.27 -7.29 -9.44
CA ILE A 255 -4.24 -8.10 -8.22
C ILE A 255 -5.08 -7.40 -7.15
N ALA A 256 -6.18 -8.02 -6.74
CA ALA A 256 -6.98 -7.59 -5.61
C ALA A 256 -6.57 -8.33 -4.34
N LEU A 257 -6.21 -7.58 -3.30
CA LEU A 257 -5.70 -8.10 -2.04
C LEU A 257 -6.84 -8.14 -1.01
N HIS A 258 -7.07 -9.32 -0.44
CA HIS A 258 -8.16 -9.63 0.49
C HIS A 258 -7.71 -10.55 1.63
N TRP A 259 -8.55 -10.64 2.67
CA TRP A 259 -8.48 -11.66 3.72
C TRP A 259 -9.84 -12.31 3.94
N ASP A 260 -9.84 -13.64 4.04
CA ASP A 260 -11.08 -14.38 4.15
C ASP A 260 -11.70 -14.23 5.55
N SER A 261 -13.01 -14.43 5.61
CA SER A 261 -13.81 -14.32 6.83
C SER A 261 -13.73 -15.53 7.76
N THR A 262 -13.04 -16.62 7.38
CA THR A 262 -12.84 -17.78 8.25
C THR A 262 -11.94 -17.45 9.44
N SER A 263 -11.96 -18.30 10.47
CA SER A 263 -11.18 -18.10 11.70
C SER A 263 -10.17 -19.23 11.96
N SER A 264 -9.83 -20.02 10.94
CA SER A 264 -8.99 -21.23 11.09
C SER A 264 -7.51 -20.98 10.79
N ASN A 265 -7.14 -19.75 10.42
CA ASN A 265 -5.82 -19.39 9.93
C ASN A 265 -5.41 -20.31 8.77
N LYS A 266 -6.28 -20.46 7.77
CA LYS A 266 -6.13 -21.50 6.74
C LYS A 266 -5.00 -21.26 5.75
N GLY A 267 -4.54 -20.01 5.61
CA GLY A 267 -3.46 -19.61 4.71
C GLY A 267 -3.95 -19.00 3.40
N CYS A 268 -3.00 -18.67 2.52
CA CYS A 268 -3.23 -17.93 1.29
C CYS A 268 -3.84 -18.81 0.20
N PHE A 269 -4.72 -18.23 -0.63
CA PHE A 269 -5.27 -18.84 -1.84
C PHE A 269 -5.87 -17.77 -2.75
N TYR A 270 -5.96 -18.04 -4.05
CA TYR A 270 -6.62 -17.14 -5.00
C TYR A 270 -7.96 -17.69 -5.49
N MET A 271 -8.79 -16.78 -5.98
CA MET A 271 -10.06 -17.10 -6.62
C MET A 271 -9.85 -17.48 -8.08
N SER A 272 -9.77 -18.79 -8.34
CA SER A 272 -9.65 -19.34 -9.69
C SER A 272 -10.97 -19.29 -10.44
N VAL A 273 -10.88 -19.17 -11.77
CA VAL A 273 -12.08 -19.17 -12.63
C VAL A 273 -12.76 -20.54 -12.57
N PRO A 274 -14.05 -20.62 -12.16
CA PRO A 274 -14.78 -21.88 -12.01
C PRO A 274 -14.71 -22.77 -13.25
N ASN A 275 -14.63 -24.08 -13.04
CA ASN A 275 -14.72 -25.06 -14.12
C ASN A 275 -16.16 -25.25 -14.59
N ASN A 276 -16.70 -24.18 -15.18
CA ASN A 276 -18.05 -24.11 -15.71
C ASN A 276 -18.01 -23.70 -17.18
N ALA A 277 -18.58 -24.53 -18.06
CA ALA A 277 -18.48 -24.35 -19.51
C ALA A 277 -19.12 -23.05 -20.00
N SER A 278 -20.29 -22.66 -19.49
CA SER A 278 -20.95 -21.41 -19.89
C SER A 278 -20.18 -20.19 -19.39
N TYR A 279 -19.66 -20.23 -18.16
CA TYR A 279 -18.87 -19.11 -17.62
C TYR A 279 -17.55 -18.92 -18.36
N ARG A 280 -16.84 -20.02 -18.66
CA ARG A 280 -15.60 -19.98 -19.46
C ARG A 280 -15.82 -19.72 -20.96
N ALA A 281 -17.07 -19.65 -21.42
CA ALA A 281 -17.42 -19.25 -22.79
C ALA A 281 -17.91 -17.80 -22.89
N MET A 282 -18.14 -17.12 -21.77
CA MET A 282 -18.58 -15.72 -21.72
C MET A 282 -17.39 -14.76 -21.91
N GLU A 283 -17.48 -13.78 -22.80
CA GLU A 283 -16.44 -12.74 -22.91
C GLU A 283 -16.60 -11.66 -21.83
N PRO A 284 -15.51 -11.19 -21.19
CA PRO A 284 -14.10 -11.41 -21.51
C PRO A 284 -13.45 -12.66 -20.86
N VAL A 285 -14.18 -13.42 -20.04
CA VAL A 285 -13.66 -14.59 -19.31
C VAL A 285 -13.08 -15.62 -20.27
N ALA A 286 -13.77 -15.91 -21.38
CA ALA A 286 -13.35 -16.87 -22.39
C ALA A 286 -11.93 -16.62 -22.91
N SER A 287 -11.60 -15.36 -23.19
CA SER A 287 -10.29 -14.96 -23.68
C SER A 287 -9.21 -14.90 -22.59
N ASN A 288 -9.55 -14.84 -21.30
CA ASN A 288 -8.60 -14.45 -20.24
C ASN A 288 -8.44 -15.45 -19.09
N TRP A 289 -9.37 -16.38 -18.88
CA TRP A 289 -9.39 -17.22 -17.67
C TRP A 289 -8.11 -18.03 -17.45
N GLN A 290 -7.47 -18.50 -18.54
CA GLN A 290 -6.22 -19.25 -18.46
C GLN A 290 -5.09 -18.38 -17.89
N GLN A 291 -5.04 -17.11 -18.29
CA GLN A 291 -4.05 -16.16 -17.80
C GLN A 291 -4.36 -15.70 -16.37
N HIS A 292 -5.64 -15.58 -15.99
CA HIS A 292 -6.04 -15.36 -14.61
C HIS A 292 -5.50 -16.47 -13.70
N ASN A 293 -5.76 -17.73 -14.05
CA ASN A 293 -5.29 -18.87 -13.27
C ASN A 293 -3.75 -18.95 -13.26
N LYS A 294 -3.09 -18.71 -14.40
CA LYS A 294 -1.61 -18.67 -14.46
C LYS A 294 -1.01 -17.61 -13.55
N LEU A 295 -1.61 -16.41 -13.47
CA LEU A 295 -1.20 -15.37 -12.54
C LEU A 295 -1.38 -15.85 -11.09
N GLY A 296 -2.56 -16.37 -10.75
CA GLY A 296 -2.84 -16.91 -9.42
C GLY A 296 -1.85 -17.99 -8.99
N ASP A 297 -1.59 -18.98 -9.84
CA ASP A 297 -0.66 -20.07 -9.58
C ASP A 297 0.78 -19.56 -9.34
N SER A 298 1.19 -18.54 -10.09
CA SER A 298 2.51 -17.89 -9.92
C SER A 298 2.62 -17.19 -8.57
N LEU A 299 1.57 -16.45 -8.16
CA LEU A 299 1.52 -15.79 -6.86
C LEU A 299 1.53 -16.76 -5.70
N ILE A 300 0.76 -17.85 -5.78
CA ILE A 300 0.76 -18.90 -4.75
C ILE A 300 2.12 -19.57 -4.64
N THR A 301 2.77 -19.85 -5.76
CA THR A 301 4.12 -20.42 -5.76
C THR A 301 5.11 -19.48 -5.09
N GLY A 302 5.07 -18.18 -5.41
CA GLY A 302 5.89 -17.16 -4.76
C GLY A 302 5.64 -17.07 -3.25
N LEU A 303 4.37 -17.00 -2.84
CA LEU A 303 3.95 -16.99 -1.44
C LEU A 303 4.43 -18.22 -0.67
N LYS A 304 4.28 -19.41 -1.26
CA LYS A 304 4.75 -20.68 -0.69
C LYS A 304 6.26 -20.67 -0.48
N ASN A 305 7.01 -20.24 -1.50
CA ASN A 305 8.48 -20.18 -1.46
C ASN A 305 9.00 -19.15 -0.44
N ALA A 306 8.24 -18.08 -0.19
CA ALA A 306 8.51 -17.12 0.87
C ALA A 306 8.10 -17.62 2.28
N GLY A 307 7.63 -18.86 2.42
CA GLY A 307 7.30 -19.46 3.71
C GLY A 307 5.87 -19.19 4.21
N ASN A 308 5.00 -18.63 3.35
CA ASN A 308 3.61 -18.39 3.73
C ASN A 308 2.79 -19.69 3.72
N LYS A 309 1.87 -19.82 4.67
CA LYS A 309 0.92 -20.93 4.71
C LYS A 309 -0.02 -20.83 3.50
N ILE A 310 -0.23 -21.93 2.80
CA ILE A 310 -1.13 -22.02 1.64
C ILE A 310 -2.34 -22.87 2.01
N PHE A 311 -3.54 -22.40 1.66
CA PHE A 311 -4.76 -23.16 1.86
C PHE A 311 -4.94 -24.19 0.73
N SER A 312 -5.04 -25.48 1.09
CA SER A 312 -5.26 -26.56 0.12
C SER A 312 -4.23 -26.53 -1.03
N GLY A 313 -4.68 -26.59 -2.28
CA GLY A 313 -3.86 -26.41 -3.48
C GLY A 313 -3.53 -24.95 -3.82
N GLY A 314 -3.97 -23.98 -3.02
CA GLY A 314 -3.74 -22.55 -3.22
C GLY A 314 -4.79 -21.84 -4.07
N SER A 315 -5.88 -22.52 -4.43
CA SER A 315 -6.99 -21.90 -5.16
C SER A 315 -8.35 -22.36 -4.65
N MET A 316 -9.35 -21.52 -4.89
CA MET A 316 -10.77 -21.82 -4.72
C MET A 316 -11.51 -21.32 -5.94
N GLU A 317 -12.46 -22.09 -6.48
CA GLU A 317 -13.26 -21.63 -7.62
C GLU A 317 -14.25 -20.57 -7.18
N MET A 318 -14.23 -19.40 -7.85
CA MET A 318 -15.16 -18.31 -7.56
C MET A 318 -15.44 -17.46 -8.80
N ASP A 319 -16.73 -17.27 -9.06
CA ASP A 319 -17.28 -16.31 -10.01
C ASP A 319 -17.25 -14.91 -9.39
N LEU A 320 -16.38 -14.04 -9.87
CA LEU A 320 -16.21 -12.68 -9.38
C LEU A 320 -16.56 -11.65 -10.44
N THR A 321 -17.15 -10.52 -10.02
CA THR A 321 -17.36 -9.39 -10.93
C THR A 321 -16.03 -8.90 -11.51
N GLN A 322 -14.94 -8.93 -10.74
CA GLN A 322 -13.62 -8.54 -11.22
C GLN A 322 -13.17 -9.37 -12.44
N THR A 323 -13.07 -10.69 -12.31
CA THR A 323 -12.64 -11.57 -13.41
C THR A 323 -13.63 -11.54 -14.57
N SER A 324 -14.93 -11.40 -14.27
CA SER A 324 -16.00 -11.28 -15.28
C SER A 324 -15.93 -10.02 -16.13
N PHE A 325 -15.24 -8.97 -15.68
CA PHE A 325 -15.08 -7.72 -16.42
C PHE A 325 -13.63 -7.48 -16.88
N SER A 326 -12.70 -8.38 -16.57
CA SER A 326 -11.29 -8.15 -16.84
C SER A 326 -10.87 -8.63 -18.23
N THR A 327 -10.11 -7.78 -18.92
CA THR A 327 -9.50 -8.07 -20.23
C THR A 327 -7.98 -8.24 -20.15
N ILE A 328 -7.45 -8.35 -18.93
CA ILE A 328 -6.04 -8.58 -18.62
C ILE A 328 -5.95 -9.68 -17.54
N PRO A 329 -4.80 -10.34 -17.32
CA PRO A 329 -4.63 -11.26 -16.20
C PRO A 329 -5.04 -10.61 -14.87
N SER A 330 -6.08 -11.15 -14.22
CA SER A 330 -6.67 -10.55 -13.04
C SER A 330 -7.06 -11.61 -12.02
N ILE A 331 -6.73 -11.37 -10.76
CA ILE A 331 -7.04 -12.29 -9.66
C ILE A 331 -7.44 -11.52 -8.39
N ASP A 332 -8.28 -12.17 -7.61
CA ASP A 332 -8.53 -11.87 -6.21
C ASP A 332 -7.76 -12.90 -5.38
N ILE A 333 -6.98 -12.43 -4.41
CA ILE A 333 -6.17 -13.27 -3.54
C ILE A 333 -6.46 -12.98 -2.08
N GLU A 334 -6.78 -14.06 -1.37
CA GLU A 334 -6.93 -14.09 0.08
C GLU A 334 -5.56 -14.40 0.67
N LEU A 335 -5.01 -13.46 1.45
CA LEU A 335 -3.65 -13.56 2.03
C LEU A 335 -3.66 -14.18 3.43
N GLY A 336 -4.81 -14.69 3.84
CA GLY A 336 -5.06 -15.27 5.15
C GLY A 336 -6.54 -15.21 5.46
N ASP A 337 -6.85 -15.23 6.75
CA ASP A 337 -8.20 -15.05 7.26
C ASP A 337 -8.21 -14.27 8.57
N LYS A 338 -9.36 -14.21 9.27
CA LYS A 338 -9.55 -13.47 10.52
C LYS A 338 -8.51 -13.80 11.61
N ALA A 339 -7.99 -15.03 11.62
CA ALA A 339 -7.02 -15.50 12.60
C ALA A 339 -5.56 -15.34 12.12
N SER A 340 -5.33 -14.89 10.89
CA SER A 340 -3.99 -14.65 10.37
C SER A 340 -3.38 -13.39 10.99
N SER A 341 -2.07 -13.47 11.26
CA SER A 341 -1.29 -12.30 11.65
C SER A 341 -1.27 -11.26 10.53
N HIS A 342 -1.35 -10.00 10.91
CA HIS A 342 -1.14 -8.85 10.03
C HIS A 342 -0.05 -7.92 10.60
N SER A 343 0.91 -8.49 11.35
CA SER A 343 2.10 -7.77 11.79
C SER A 343 2.92 -7.26 10.61
N THR A 344 3.75 -6.25 10.83
CA THR A 344 4.67 -5.72 9.82
C THR A 344 5.56 -6.81 9.22
N GLU A 345 6.06 -7.74 10.03
CA GLU A 345 6.89 -8.86 9.57
C GLU A 345 6.09 -9.79 8.65
N THR A 346 4.85 -10.09 9.02
CA THR A 346 3.97 -10.98 8.24
C THR A 346 3.62 -10.34 6.90
N LEU A 347 3.23 -9.06 6.89
CA LEU A 347 2.90 -8.32 5.67
C LEU A 347 4.13 -8.17 4.76
N ASN A 348 5.33 -8.02 5.32
CA ASN A 348 6.55 -8.04 4.53
C ASN A 348 6.80 -9.40 3.87
N GLN A 349 6.68 -10.51 4.62
CA GLN A 349 6.82 -11.85 4.05
C GLN A 349 5.80 -12.15 2.95
N LEU A 350 4.57 -11.66 3.09
CA LEU A 350 3.56 -11.71 2.04
C LEU A 350 3.99 -10.88 0.82
N GLY A 351 4.51 -9.67 1.04
CA GLY A 351 5.05 -8.81 -0.01
C GLY A 351 6.21 -9.44 -0.77
N ASP A 352 7.11 -10.16 -0.09
CA ASP A 352 8.21 -10.91 -0.70
C ASP A 352 7.65 -11.99 -1.64
N GLY A 353 6.71 -12.79 -1.14
CA GLY A 353 6.09 -13.86 -1.91
C GLY A 353 5.29 -13.38 -3.13
N LEU A 354 4.50 -12.32 -2.97
CA LEU A 354 3.75 -11.71 -4.07
C LEU A 354 4.68 -11.15 -5.15
N THR A 355 5.73 -10.44 -4.75
CA THR A 355 6.72 -9.86 -5.69
C THR A 355 7.42 -10.97 -6.49
N ALA A 356 7.83 -12.05 -5.82
CA ALA A 356 8.44 -13.21 -6.48
C ALA A 356 7.46 -13.88 -7.48
N GLY A 357 6.19 -14.02 -7.10
CA GLY A 357 5.17 -14.58 -7.99
C GLY A 357 4.89 -13.70 -9.22
N ILE A 358 4.90 -12.38 -9.06
CA ILE A 358 4.76 -11.41 -10.16
C ILE A 358 5.96 -11.50 -11.12
N ASN A 359 7.18 -11.58 -10.59
CA ASN A 359 8.39 -11.81 -11.37
C ASN A 359 8.27 -13.11 -12.20
N ALA A 360 7.91 -14.21 -11.56
CA ALA A 360 7.72 -15.49 -12.25
C ALA A 360 6.64 -15.42 -13.36
N PHE A 361 5.52 -14.74 -13.10
CA PHE A 361 4.44 -14.59 -14.07
C PHE A 361 4.89 -13.87 -15.35
N PHE A 362 5.65 -12.78 -15.20
CA PHE A 362 6.18 -12.00 -16.32
C PHE A 362 7.50 -12.54 -16.89
N GLY A 363 8.12 -13.53 -16.25
CA GLY A 363 9.35 -14.19 -16.71
C GLY A 363 10.64 -13.43 -16.37
N PHE A 364 10.69 -12.79 -15.20
CA PHE A 364 11.87 -12.07 -14.69
C PHE A 364 12.61 -12.79 -13.57
#